data_AF-A0A2A2KBT5-F1
#
_entry.id   AF-A0A2A2KBT5-F1
#
_cell.length_a   1.000
_cell.length_b   1.000
_cell.length_c   1.000
_cell.angle_alpha   90.00
_cell.angle_beta   90.00
_cell.angle_gamma   90.00
#
_symmetry.space_group_name_H-M   'P 1'
#
loop_
_entity.id
_entity.type
_entity.pdbx_description
1 polymer ?
#
loop_
_entity_poly.entity_id
_entity_poly.type
_entity_poly.pdbx_seq_one_letter_code
_entity_poly.pdbx_strand_id
1 'polypeptide(L)'
;MRLLSRIVGFSFTQFVLSTLYGTWLGLVAWTACCISLGLDTNGLISIAALSIAVTSGIYLIGNCEGQSRDLLYIWLTTCSSIFLLRRVLDYPLMKVLIPAAAMGTVIGNRTAKKRKRANRFTWKHYAFWSSLFAMLVCVIIAGATRNILDTKVTASHPGQASFTSTVGSLLWDRIHNQANVYQFFADNPNIEYRTMTKTKTEQSRTKLPLSLNPLSWWQFDLAGLVPDWVAHITVFVIDVLRAETFEYEKKLKAQPLQWAAWRYYLRIVFGTNARASDKLLLERCAKWKIERKKAKDQDNDKNYEMMSIEKACQTLQR
;
A
#
# COMPACT_ATOMS: atom_id res chain seq x y z
N MET A 1 -48.37 5.31 14.90
CA MET A 1 -47.03 5.15 15.52
C MET A 1 -46.73 3.70 15.97
N ARG A 2 -47.16 2.66 15.21
CA ARG A 2 -46.92 1.23 15.53
C ARG A 2 -46.30 0.42 14.35
N LEU A 3 -45.89 1.10 13.27
CA LEU A 3 -45.33 0.45 12.07
C LEU A 3 -43.80 0.53 11.94
N LEU A 4 -43.12 1.21 12.87
CA LEU A 4 -41.65 1.32 12.88
C LEU A 4 -40.93 0.40 13.88
N SER A 5 -41.67 -0.36 14.71
CA SER A 5 -41.10 -1.18 15.80
C SER A 5 -40.63 -2.59 15.38
N ARG A 6 -40.57 -2.90 14.08
CA ARG A 6 -39.99 -4.16 13.56
C ARG A 6 -38.65 -3.98 12.84
N ILE A 7 -38.02 -2.81 12.96
CA ILE A 7 -36.61 -2.68 12.60
C ILE A 7 -35.84 -3.27 13.78
N VAL A 8 -35.13 -4.37 13.55
CA VAL A 8 -34.21 -4.97 14.52
C VAL A 8 -33.37 -3.85 15.13
N GLY A 9 -33.51 -3.63 16.44
CA GLY A 9 -32.76 -2.61 17.17
C GLY A 9 -31.28 -2.84 16.93
N PHE A 10 -30.66 -1.89 16.24
CA PHE A 10 -29.29 -2.02 15.80
C PHE A 10 -28.39 -1.18 16.68
N SER A 11 -27.40 -1.83 17.29
CA SER A 11 -26.40 -1.14 18.10
C SER A 11 -25.44 -0.37 17.20
N PHE A 12 -25.26 0.93 17.49
CA PHE A 12 -24.27 1.76 16.81
C PHE A 12 -22.86 1.15 16.89
N THR A 13 -22.52 0.49 18.00
CA THR A 13 -21.23 -0.21 18.14
C THR A 13 -21.05 -1.30 17.10
N GLN A 14 -22.10 -2.08 16.82
CA GLN A 14 -22.07 -3.13 15.81
C GLN A 14 -21.93 -2.56 14.40
N PHE A 15 -22.43 -1.34 14.15
CA PHE A 15 -22.20 -0.58 12.91
C PHE A 15 -20.74 -0.31 12.68
N VAL A 16 -20.15 0.32 13.67
CA VAL A 16 -18.79 0.82 13.59
C VAL A 16 -17.86 -0.37 13.43
N LEU A 17 -18.05 -1.43 14.23
CA LEU A 17 -17.26 -2.66 14.10
C LEU A 17 -17.41 -3.33 12.73
N SER A 18 -18.64 -3.53 12.24
CA SER A 18 -18.87 -4.17 10.93
C SER A 18 -18.26 -3.36 9.78
N THR A 19 -18.39 -2.03 9.85
CA THR A 19 -17.85 -1.11 8.84
C THR A 19 -16.34 -1.12 8.87
N LEU A 20 -15.72 -0.93 10.03
CA LEU A 20 -14.26 -0.91 10.18
C LEU A 20 -13.64 -2.23 9.74
N TYR A 21 -14.22 -3.36 10.11
CA TYR A 21 -13.69 -4.67 9.73
C TYR A 21 -13.90 -4.98 8.24
N GLY A 22 -15.02 -4.57 7.66
CA GLY A 22 -15.24 -4.60 6.21
C GLY A 22 -14.20 -3.77 5.47
N THR A 23 -13.96 -2.53 5.90
CA THR A 23 -12.91 -1.66 5.34
C THR A 23 -11.53 -2.29 5.48
N TRP A 24 -11.21 -2.85 6.65
CA TRP A 24 -9.94 -3.53 6.90
C TRP A 24 -9.71 -4.71 5.96
N LEU A 25 -10.67 -5.63 5.82
CA LEU A 25 -10.52 -6.74 4.88
C LEU A 25 -10.46 -6.29 3.42
N GLY A 26 -11.17 -5.21 3.06
CA GLY A 26 -11.02 -4.57 1.76
C GLY A 26 -9.59 -4.07 1.51
N LEU A 27 -8.96 -3.45 2.51
CA LEU A 27 -7.57 -3.02 2.42
C LEU A 27 -6.61 -4.20 2.30
N VAL A 28 -6.79 -5.26 3.09
CA VAL A 28 -5.99 -6.48 3.00
C VAL A 28 -6.10 -7.09 1.60
N ALA A 29 -7.31 -7.24 1.06
CA ALA A 29 -7.52 -7.76 -0.28
C ALA A 29 -6.90 -6.85 -1.36
N TRP A 30 -7.03 -5.53 -1.22
CA TRP A 30 -6.38 -4.59 -2.12
C TRP A 30 -4.87 -4.76 -2.11
N THR A 31 -4.25 -4.84 -0.92
CA THR A 31 -2.80 -5.06 -0.80
C THR A 31 -2.38 -6.39 -1.42
N ALA A 32 -3.13 -7.46 -1.19
CA ALA A 32 -2.87 -8.77 -1.78
C ALA A 32 -2.92 -8.71 -3.33
N CYS A 33 -3.94 -8.08 -3.90
CA CYS A 33 -4.08 -7.89 -5.34
C CYS A 33 -2.97 -7.01 -5.94
N CYS A 34 -2.61 -5.92 -5.25
CA CYS A 34 -1.59 -4.98 -5.71
C CYS A 34 -0.18 -5.60 -5.69
N ILE A 35 0.19 -6.22 -4.57
CA ILE A 35 1.53 -6.75 -4.38
C ILE A 35 1.69 -8.06 -5.16
N SER A 36 0.70 -8.94 -5.16
CA SER A 36 0.91 -10.32 -5.67
C SER A 36 0.51 -10.49 -7.12
N LEU A 37 -0.49 -9.72 -7.56
CA LEU A 37 -1.08 -9.88 -8.88
C LEU A 37 -0.87 -8.66 -9.78
N GLY A 38 -0.24 -7.58 -9.31
CA GLY A 38 -0.04 -6.37 -10.12
C GLY A 38 -1.32 -5.88 -10.81
N LEU A 39 -2.48 -6.18 -10.22
CA LEU A 39 -3.77 -5.94 -10.88
C LEU A 39 -4.00 -4.45 -10.99
N ASP A 40 -4.51 -4.03 -12.14
CA ASP A 40 -5.05 -2.68 -12.26
C ASP A 40 -6.10 -2.47 -11.18
N THR A 41 -5.84 -1.50 -10.31
CA THR A 41 -6.73 -1.11 -9.21
C THR A 41 -8.09 -0.61 -9.70
N ASN A 42 -8.23 -0.36 -11.01
CA ASN A 42 -9.46 0.06 -11.67
C ASN A 42 -10.12 -1.05 -12.50
N GLY A 43 -9.52 -2.26 -12.53
CA GLY A 43 -10.03 -3.41 -13.24
C GLY A 43 -11.27 -4.04 -12.59
N LEU A 44 -12.11 -4.70 -13.38
CA LEU A 44 -13.29 -5.40 -12.88
C LEU A 44 -12.94 -6.51 -11.88
N ILE A 45 -11.80 -7.20 -12.10
CA ILE A 45 -11.32 -8.28 -11.23
C ILE A 45 -10.95 -7.74 -9.84
N SER A 46 -10.28 -6.59 -9.77
CA SER A 46 -9.92 -5.98 -8.48
C SER A 46 -11.16 -5.46 -7.75
N ILE A 47 -12.12 -4.87 -8.47
CA ILE A 47 -13.42 -4.48 -7.91
C ILE A 47 -14.16 -5.69 -7.34
N ALA A 48 -14.23 -6.80 -8.07
CA ALA A 48 -14.89 -8.01 -7.61
C ALA A 48 -14.21 -8.59 -6.35
N ALA A 49 -12.88 -8.69 -6.35
CA ALA A 49 -12.10 -9.17 -5.21
C ALA A 49 -12.30 -8.28 -3.96
N LEU A 50 -12.25 -6.96 -4.13
CA LEU A 50 -12.50 -5.99 -3.06
C LEU A 50 -13.92 -6.13 -2.50
N SER A 51 -14.90 -6.27 -3.37
CA SER A 51 -16.31 -6.40 -2.98
C SER A 51 -16.55 -7.68 -2.17
N ILE A 52 -15.97 -8.80 -2.59
CA ILE A 52 -16.03 -10.07 -1.85
C ILE A 52 -15.38 -9.91 -0.47
N ALA A 53 -14.21 -9.29 -0.38
CA ALA A 53 -13.49 -9.10 0.87
C ALA A 53 -14.25 -8.19 1.85
N VAL A 54 -14.74 -7.03 1.39
CA VAL A 54 -15.54 -6.10 2.19
C VAL A 54 -16.83 -6.77 2.67
N THR A 55 -17.54 -7.46 1.78
CA THR A 55 -18.76 -8.22 2.12
C THR A 55 -18.48 -9.25 3.19
N SER A 56 -17.40 -10.01 3.04
CA SER A 56 -16.99 -11.05 3.99
C SER A 56 -16.77 -10.48 5.38
N GLY A 57 -16.11 -9.33 5.49
CA GLY A 57 -15.89 -8.65 6.78
C GLY A 57 -17.18 -8.19 7.44
N ILE A 58 -18.06 -7.54 6.67
CA ILE A 58 -19.36 -7.09 7.17
C ILE A 58 -20.21 -8.28 7.62
N TYR A 59 -20.19 -9.37 6.85
CA TYR A 59 -20.94 -10.59 7.15
C TYR A 59 -20.44 -11.29 8.40
N LEU A 60 -19.11 -11.36 8.60
CA LEU A 60 -18.48 -11.99 9.76
C LEU A 60 -18.92 -11.34 11.07
N ILE A 61 -18.68 -10.03 11.23
CA ILE A 61 -19.07 -9.30 12.44
C ILE A 61 -20.59 -9.17 12.54
N GLY A 62 -21.26 -9.01 11.39
CA GLY A 62 -22.69 -8.80 11.33
C GLY A 62 -23.54 -9.99 11.75
N ASN A 63 -22.99 -11.20 11.71
CA ASN A 63 -23.65 -12.41 12.14
C ASN A 63 -23.30 -12.85 13.57
N CYS A 64 -22.55 -12.02 14.30
CA CYS A 64 -22.43 -12.15 15.74
C CYS A 64 -23.79 -11.89 16.41
N GLU A 65 -23.99 -12.37 17.64
CA GLU A 65 -25.20 -12.12 18.46
C GLU A 65 -26.51 -12.79 17.99
N GLY A 66 -26.43 -13.91 17.28
CA GLY A 66 -27.62 -14.70 16.96
C GLY A 66 -28.54 -14.04 15.92
N GLN A 67 -27.98 -13.15 15.11
CA GLN A 67 -28.61 -12.61 13.91
C GLN A 67 -28.00 -13.25 12.66
N SER A 68 -28.78 -13.35 11.59
CA SER A 68 -28.31 -13.75 10.26
C SER A 68 -28.67 -12.67 9.25
N ARG A 69 -27.66 -12.17 8.55
CA ARG A 69 -27.78 -11.22 7.44
C ARG A 69 -27.64 -11.94 6.12
N ASP A 70 -28.20 -11.36 5.08
CA ASP A 70 -28.14 -11.95 3.75
C ASP A 70 -26.88 -11.46 3.01
N LEU A 71 -26.00 -12.41 2.67
CA LEU A 71 -24.72 -12.13 2.03
C LEU A 71 -24.90 -11.49 0.64
N LEU A 72 -25.93 -11.90 -0.10
CA LEU A 72 -26.14 -11.48 -1.48
C LEU A 72 -26.48 -9.99 -1.57
N TYR A 73 -27.31 -9.49 -0.66
CA TYR A 73 -27.65 -8.07 -0.60
C TYR A 73 -26.45 -7.20 -0.17
N ILE A 74 -25.64 -7.68 0.78
CA ILE A 74 -24.40 -6.99 1.18
C ILE A 74 -23.43 -6.94 -0.01
N TRP A 75 -23.28 -8.05 -0.74
CA TRP A 75 -22.40 -8.14 -1.90
C TRP A 75 -22.83 -7.23 -3.05
N LEU A 76 -24.11 -7.26 -3.43
CA LEU A 76 -24.64 -6.37 -4.48
C LEU A 76 -24.45 -4.90 -4.13
N THR A 77 -24.69 -4.54 -2.87
CA THR A 77 -24.51 -3.15 -2.39
C THR A 77 -23.04 -2.75 -2.42
N THR A 78 -22.15 -3.56 -1.84
CA THR A 78 -20.72 -3.22 -1.81
C THR A 78 -20.11 -3.21 -3.21
N CYS A 79 -20.48 -4.16 -4.07
CA CYS A 79 -20.02 -4.24 -5.46
C CYS A 79 -20.48 -3.02 -6.27
N SER A 80 -21.77 -2.67 -6.22
CA SER A 80 -22.27 -1.48 -6.91
C SER A 80 -21.65 -0.18 -6.38
N SER A 81 -21.48 -0.04 -5.06
CA SER A 81 -20.81 1.12 -4.45
C SER A 81 -19.34 1.24 -4.87
N ILE A 82 -18.57 0.14 -4.82
CA ILE A 82 -17.17 0.15 -5.22
C ILE A 82 -17.05 0.44 -6.71
N PHE A 83 -17.88 -0.19 -7.54
CA PHE A 83 -17.90 0.06 -8.97
C PHE A 83 -18.19 1.54 -9.28
N LEU A 84 -19.23 2.13 -8.69
CA LEU A 84 -19.59 3.53 -8.95
C LEU A 84 -18.49 4.48 -8.45
N LEU A 85 -18.08 4.37 -7.19
CA LEU A 85 -17.12 5.30 -6.59
C LEU A 85 -15.73 5.17 -7.23
N ARG A 86 -15.30 3.96 -7.60
CA ARG A 86 -13.97 3.73 -8.17
C ARG A 86 -13.92 3.91 -9.68
N ARG A 87 -14.89 3.35 -10.42
CA ARG A 87 -14.87 3.31 -11.89
C ARG A 87 -15.51 4.52 -12.54
N VAL A 88 -16.58 5.06 -11.93
CA VAL A 88 -17.33 6.19 -12.49
C VAL A 88 -16.82 7.52 -11.95
N LEU A 89 -16.57 7.60 -10.64
CA LEU A 89 -16.15 8.85 -9.99
C LEU A 89 -14.63 8.98 -9.77
N ASP A 90 -13.86 7.94 -10.11
CA ASP A 90 -12.40 7.87 -9.95
C ASP A 90 -11.89 8.28 -8.55
N TYR A 91 -12.64 7.92 -7.50
CA TYR A 91 -12.22 8.22 -6.14
C TYR A 91 -11.06 7.34 -5.68
N PRO A 92 -10.16 7.89 -4.84
CA PRO A 92 -9.07 7.12 -4.25
C PRO A 92 -9.62 6.02 -3.32
N LEU A 93 -8.91 4.90 -3.24
CA LEU A 93 -9.37 3.67 -2.59
C LEU A 93 -9.99 3.88 -1.19
N MET A 94 -9.35 4.67 -0.32
CA MET A 94 -9.87 4.92 1.03
C MET A 94 -11.23 5.63 1.01
N LYS A 95 -11.43 6.55 0.07
CA LYS A 95 -12.72 7.24 -0.14
C LYS A 95 -13.76 6.33 -0.80
N VAL A 96 -13.37 5.16 -1.31
CA VAL A 96 -14.26 4.14 -1.87
C VAL A 96 -14.63 3.10 -0.81
N LEU A 97 -13.64 2.54 -0.10
CA LEU A 97 -13.84 1.42 0.82
C LEU A 97 -14.68 1.79 2.05
N ILE A 98 -14.47 2.98 2.62
CA ILE A 98 -15.23 3.41 3.81
C ILE A 98 -16.72 3.56 3.48
N PRO A 99 -17.13 4.34 2.44
CA PRO A 99 -18.54 4.45 2.10
C PRO A 99 -19.15 3.13 1.62
N ALA A 100 -18.43 2.33 0.83
CA ALA A 100 -18.93 1.03 0.38
C ALA A 100 -19.17 0.08 1.56
N ALA A 101 -18.26 0.04 2.53
CA ALA A 101 -18.43 -0.76 3.74
C ALA A 101 -19.61 -0.26 4.59
N ALA A 102 -19.78 1.05 4.72
CA ALA A 102 -20.90 1.65 5.43
C ALA A 102 -22.24 1.31 4.75
N MET A 103 -22.36 1.49 3.43
CA MET A 103 -23.57 1.14 2.67
C MET A 103 -23.88 -0.35 2.77
N GLY A 104 -22.88 -1.21 2.59
CA GLY A 104 -23.02 -2.66 2.78
C GLY A 104 -23.49 -3.03 4.18
N THR A 105 -22.99 -2.34 5.22
CA THR A 105 -23.41 -2.54 6.61
C THR A 105 -24.85 -2.11 6.83
N VAL A 106 -25.27 -0.94 6.30
CA VAL A 106 -26.66 -0.46 6.38
C VAL A 106 -27.63 -1.49 5.77
N ILE A 107 -27.35 -1.98 4.56
CA ILE A 107 -28.19 -2.97 3.89
C ILE A 107 -28.15 -4.32 4.61
N GLY A 108 -26.97 -4.74 5.09
CA GLY A 108 -26.81 -5.93 5.92
C GLY A 108 -27.67 -5.89 7.18
N ASN A 109 -27.73 -4.75 7.86
CA ASN A 109 -28.56 -4.58 9.04
C ASN A 109 -30.05 -4.61 8.71
N ARG A 110 -30.46 -3.99 7.59
CA ARG A 110 -31.87 -4.03 7.13
C ARG A 110 -32.34 -5.44 6.78
N THR A 111 -31.43 -6.30 6.35
CA THR A 111 -31.71 -7.71 6.04
C THR A 111 -31.54 -8.64 7.24
N ALA A 112 -31.21 -8.11 8.42
CA ALA A 112 -30.99 -8.91 9.61
C ALA A 112 -32.27 -9.63 10.05
N LYS A 113 -32.16 -10.95 10.20
CA LYS A 113 -33.23 -11.82 10.71
C LYS A 113 -32.75 -12.52 11.98
N LYS A 114 -33.66 -12.77 12.93
CA LYS A 114 -33.36 -13.63 14.08
C LYS A 114 -32.97 -15.02 13.58
N ARG A 115 -31.81 -15.50 14.03
CA ARG A 115 -31.20 -16.72 13.51
C ARG A 115 -31.97 -17.94 14.01
N LYS A 116 -32.42 -18.79 13.08
CA LYS A 116 -32.96 -20.12 13.42
C LYS A 116 -31.83 -21.01 13.97
N ARG A 117 -32.14 -21.87 14.96
CA ARG A 117 -31.19 -22.75 15.68
C ARG A 117 -30.27 -23.57 14.75
N ALA A 118 -30.74 -23.91 13.55
CA ALA A 118 -30.01 -24.67 12.52
C ALA A 118 -28.84 -23.92 11.86
N ASN A 119 -28.85 -22.58 11.87
CA ASN A 119 -27.84 -21.77 11.16
C ASN A 119 -26.74 -21.23 12.09
N ARG A 120 -26.49 -21.80 13.28
CA ARG A 120 -25.45 -21.30 14.20
C ARG A 120 -24.08 -21.25 13.52
N PHE A 121 -23.26 -20.26 13.90
CA PHE A 121 -21.88 -20.16 13.42
C PHE A 121 -21.13 -21.38 13.98
N THR A 122 -20.84 -22.35 13.12
CA THR A 122 -20.16 -23.58 13.53
C THR A 122 -18.65 -23.40 13.45
N TRP A 123 -17.90 -24.29 14.11
CA TRP A 123 -16.44 -24.37 13.94
C TRP A 123 -16.04 -24.39 12.46
N LYS A 124 -16.82 -25.06 11.60
CA LYS A 124 -16.58 -25.11 10.14
C LYS A 124 -16.53 -23.72 9.51
N HIS A 125 -17.40 -22.80 9.95
CA HIS A 125 -17.41 -21.42 9.46
C HIS A 125 -16.16 -20.68 9.95
N TYR A 126 -15.83 -20.82 11.24
CA TYR A 126 -14.62 -20.22 11.79
C TYR A 126 -13.36 -20.69 11.06
N ALA A 127 -13.22 -22.00 10.84
CA ALA A 127 -12.09 -22.60 10.13
C ALA A 127 -12.00 -22.09 8.68
N PHE A 128 -13.13 -22.01 7.97
CA PHE A 128 -13.17 -21.50 6.59
C PHE A 128 -12.75 -20.03 6.50
N TRP A 129 -13.26 -19.16 7.38
CA TRP A 129 -12.91 -17.74 7.35
C TRP A 129 -11.47 -17.48 7.81
N SER A 130 -10.99 -18.25 8.79
CA SER A 130 -9.60 -18.18 9.26
C SER A 130 -8.63 -18.67 8.20
N SER A 131 -8.96 -19.74 7.46
CA SER A 131 -8.11 -20.23 6.37
C SER A 131 -8.06 -19.25 5.20
N LEU A 132 -9.18 -18.61 4.86
CA LEU A 132 -9.23 -17.56 3.84
C LEU A 132 -8.36 -16.35 4.23
N PHE A 133 -8.43 -15.92 5.49
CA PHE A 133 -7.57 -14.86 6.01
C PHE A 133 -6.09 -15.25 5.99
N ALA A 134 -5.76 -16.45 6.45
CA ALA A 134 -4.38 -16.96 6.41
C ALA A 134 -3.84 -17.03 4.98
N MET A 135 -4.64 -17.49 4.01
CA MET A 135 -4.28 -17.49 2.60
C MET A 135 -3.97 -16.07 2.09
N LEU A 136 -4.80 -15.08 2.41
CA LEU A 136 -4.55 -13.68 2.04
C LEU A 136 -3.24 -13.16 2.63
N VAL A 137 -2.96 -13.47 3.90
CA VAL A 137 -1.70 -13.09 4.55
C VAL A 137 -0.52 -13.76 3.86
N CYS A 138 -0.58 -15.06 3.55
CA CYS A 138 0.46 -15.75 2.82
C CYS A 138 0.73 -15.15 1.43
N VAL A 139 -0.34 -14.78 0.72
CA VAL A 139 -0.25 -14.10 -0.58
C VAL A 139 0.48 -12.76 -0.44
N ILE A 140 0.10 -11.94 0.55
CA ILE A 140 0.78 -10.67 0.85
C ILE A 140 2.26 -10.89 1.16
N ILE A 141 2.60 -11.86 2.03
CA ILE A 141 3.98 -12.17 2.40
C ILE A 141 4.78 -12.61 1.17
N ALA A 142 4.24 -13.51 0.36
CA ALA A 142 4.90 -13.99 -0.85
C ALA A 142 5.13 -12.85 -1.86
N GLY A 143 4.12 -12.00 -2.07
CA GLY A 143 4.25 -10.83 -2.92
C GLY A 143 5.26 -9.81 -2.39
N ALA A 144 5.24 -9.54 -1.08
CA ALA A 144 6.15 -8.58 -0.45
C ALA A 144 7.59 -9.10 -0.52
N THR A 145 7.80 -10.41 -0.35
CA THR A 145 9.10 -11.04 -0.52
C THR A 145 9.62 -10.80 -1.94
N ARG A 146 8.83 -11.12 -2.96
CA ARG A 146 9.24 -10.98 -4.36
C ARG A 146 9.48 -9.54 -4.80
N ASN A 147 8.64 -8.61 -4.37
CA ASN A 147 8.67 -7.23 -4.88
C ASN A 147 9.46 -6.26 -4.01
N ILE A 148 9.61 -6.53 -2.71
CA ILE A 148 10.36 -5.68 -1.79
C ILE A 148 11.69 -6.36 -1.46
N LEU A 149 11.65 -7.54 -0.86
CA LEU A 149 12.85 -8.20 -0.32
C LEU A 149 13.82 -8.66 -1.43
N ASP A 150 13.32 -9.19 -2.54
CA ASP A 150 14.15 -9.66 -3.66
C ASP A 150 14.61 -8.53 -4.58
N THR A 151 14.24 -7.27 -4.31
CA THR A 151 14.75 -6.14 -5.08
C THR A 151 16.26 -6.03 -4.89
N LYS A 152 17.00 -6.01 -6.00
CA LYS A 152 18.46 -5.84 -5.98
C LYS A 152 18.82 -4.37 -5.85
N VAL A 153 19.75 -4.11 -4.95
CA VAL A 153 20.31 -2.79 -4.68
C VAL A 153 21.80 -2.87 -4.94
N THR A 154 22.30 -2.00 -5.80
CA THR A 154 23.71 -1.91 -6.15
C THR A 154 24.27 -0.61 -5.57
N ALA A 155 25.24 -0.73 -4.68
CA ALA A 155 26.04 0.37 -4.18
C ALA A 155 27.27 0.55 -5.09
N SER A 156 27.41 1.75 -5.66
CA SER A 156 28.57 2.12 -6.48
C SER A 156 29.40 3.16 -5.76
N HIS A 157 30.64 2.80 -5.45
CA HIS A 157 31.62 3.67 -4.82
C HIS A 157 32.54 4.28 -5.88
N PRO A 158 32.88 5.58 -5.78
CA PRO A 158 33.79 6.20 -6.73
C PRO A 158 35.18 5.53 -6.65
N GLY A 159 35.62 4.92 -7.75
CA GLY A 159 36.93 4.27 -7.85
C GLY A 159 37.01 2.83 -7.32
N GLN A 160 35.89 2.21 -6.93
CA GLN A 160 35.84 0.81 -6.50
C GLN A 160 34.79 -0.01 -7.26
N ALA A 161 34.86 -1.34 -7.16
CA ALA A 161 33.86 -2.23 -7.73
C ALA A 161 32.49 -2.03 -7.06
N SER A 162 31.41 -2.19 -7.82
CA SER A 162 30.05 -2.05 -7.29
C SER A 162 29.62 -3.32 -6.54
N PHE A 163 29.03 -3.14 -5.36
CA PHE A 163 28.52 -4.22 -4.53
C PHE A 163 27.01 -4.34 -4.73
N THR A 164 26.51 -5.55 -4.99
CA THR A 164 25.08 -5.80 -5.19
C THR A 164 24.55 -6.74 -4.12
N SER A 165 23.48 -6.34 -3.45
CA SER A 165 22.78 -7.12 -2.43
C SER A 165 21.27 -7.03 -2.65
N THR A 166 20.46 -7.83 -1.95
CA THR A 166 19.00 -7.69 -1.95
C THR A 166 18.53 -6.91 -0.72
N VAL A 167 17.35 -6.29 -0.78
CA VAL A 167 16.80 -5.62 0.41
C VAL A 167 16.57 -6.61 1.55
N GLY A 168 16.16 -7.84 1.22
CA GLY A 168 15.97 -8.92 2.17
C GLY A 168 17.26 -9.32 2.89
N SER A 169 18.37 -9.50 2.16
CA SER A 169 19.66 -9.81 2.79
C SER A 169 20.16 -8.65 3.65
N LEU A 170 20.00 -7.41 3.20
CA LEU A 170 20.37 -6.23 4.00
C LEU A 170 19.55 -6.12 5.29
N LEU A 171 18.26 -6.42 5.25
CA LEU A 171 17.41 -6.46 6.45
C LEU A 171 17.80 -7.60 7.39
N TRP A 172 18.12 -8.77 6.84
CA TRP A 172 18.60 -9.91 7.63
C TRP A 172 19.93 -9.60 8.31
N ASP A 173 20.87 -8.99 7.57
CA ASP A 173 22.18 -8.57 8.06
C ASP A 173 22.05 -7.47 9.12
N ARG A 174 21.08 -6.55 9.01
CA ARG A 174 20.80 -5.57 10.07
C ARG A 174 20.53 -6.24 11.43
N ILE A 175 19.91 -7.42 11.44
CA ILE A 175 19.57 -8.16 12.67
C ILE A 175 20.74 -9.04 13.11
N HIS A 176 21.40 -9.73 12.18
CA HIS A 176 22.37 -10.79 12.50
C HIS A 176 23.83 -10.38 12.33
N ASN A 177 24.14 -9.46 11.42
CA ASN A 177 25.51 -9.01 11.12
C ASN A 177 25.54 -7.56 10.60
N GLN A 178 25.44 -6.62 11.53
CA GLN A 178 25.35 -5.18 11.22
C GLN A 178 26.56 -4.64 10.46
N ALA A 179 27.73 -5.26 10.62
CA ALA A 179 28.96 -4.83 9.96
C ALA A 179 28.85 -4.88 8.42
N ASN A 180 28.13 -5.88 7.88
CA ASN A 180 27.91 -6.00 6.44
C ASN A 180 27.09 -4.83 5.89
N VAL A 181 26.06 -4.39 6.64
CA VAL A 181 25.21 -3.25 6.25
C VAL A 181 26.02 -1.96 6.28
N TYR A 182 26.85 -1.77 7.32
CA TYR A 182 27.73 -0.60 7.43
C TYR A 182 28.75 -0.54 6.30
N GLN A 183 29.39 -1.66 5.95
CA GLN A 183 30.30 -1.73 4.80
C GLN A 183 29.59 -1.43 3.48
N PHE A 184 28.37 -1.93 3.30
CA PHE A 184 27.59 -1.71 2.08
C PHE A 184 27.28 -0.22 1.84
N PHE A 185 26.99 0.54 2.90
CA PHE A 185 26.66 1.97 2.82
C PHE A 185 27.82 2.91 3.21
N ALA A 186 29.01 2.38 3.45
CA ALA A 186 30.19 3.15 3.83
C ALA A 186 30.52 4.21 2.77
N ASP A 187 30.97 5.38 3.21
CA ASP A 187 31.43 6.47 2.33
C ASP A 187 30.39 7.00 1.32
N ASN A 188 29.10 6.81 1.62
CA ASN A 188 27.99 7.40 0.89
C ASN A 188 27.96 7.02 -0.61
N PRO A 189 27.78 5.72 -0.92
CA PRO A 189 27.79 5.24 -2.29
C PRO A 189 26.59 5.76 -3.08
N ASN A 190 26.72 5.79 -4.40
CA ASN A 190 25.58 6.00 -5.28
C ASN A 190 24.77 4.70 -5.40
N ILE A 191 23.48 4.77 -5.05
CA ILE A 191 22.60 3.61 -4.94
C ILE A 191 21.75 3.50 -6.20
N GLU A 192 21.83 2.35 -6.87
CA GLU A 192 21.00 1.98 -8.01
C GLU A 192 20.06 0.82 -7.64
N TYR A 193 18.80 0.93 -8.04
CA TYR A 193 17.79 -0.10 -7.79
C TYR A 193 17.54 -0.88 -9.08
N ARG A 194 17.82 -2.18 -9.09
CA ARG A 194 17.48 -3.08 -10.20
C ARG A 194 16.39 -4.05 -9.77
N THR A 195 15.26 -3.99 -10.46
CA THR A 195 14.25 -5.05 -10.38
C THR A 195 14.72 -6.26 -11.20
N MET A 196 14.46 -7.49 -10.73
CA MET A 196 14.78 -8.73 -11.47
C MET A 196 14.00 -8.87 -12.80
N THR A 197 13.03 -7.99 -13.06
CA THR A 197 12.31 -7.95 -14.33
C THR A 197 13.20 -7.39 -15.43
N LYS A 198 13.56 -8.30 -16.35
CA LYS A 198 14.37 -8.07 -17.55
C LYS A 198 14.01 -6.74 -18.23
N THR A 199 15.06 -6.04 -18.63
CA THR A 199 15.08 -5.01 -19.66
C THR A 199 14.15 -5.37 -20.82
N LYS A 200 12.96 -4.77 -20.83
CA LYS A 200 12.23 -4.41 -22.05
C LYS A 200 11.61 -3.04 -21.82
N THR A 201 12.35 -2.05 -22.29
CA THR A 201 11.88 -0.87 -23.01
C THR A 201 10.72 -0.09 -22.39
N GLU A 202 11.01 1.15 -22.02
CA GLU A 202 10.07 2.27 -22.06
C GLU A 202 9.33 2.28 -23.41
N GLN A 203 8.19 1.60 -23.51
CA GLN A 203 7.23 1.84 -24.56
C GLN A 203 5.90 1.20 -24.20
N SER A 204 4.85 1.99 -24.42
CA SER A 204 3.46 1.57 -24.58
C SER A 204 2.60 1.44 -23.31
N ARG A 205 2.03 2.59 -22.93
CA ARG A 205 0.65 2.75 -22.40
C ARG A 205 -0.44 2.26 -23.39
N THR A 206 -0.15 1.31 -24.29
CA THR A 206 -1.04 0.96 -25.39
C THR A 206 -1.38 -0.52 -25.39
N LYS A 207 -2.65 -0.78 -25.03
CA LYS A 207 -3.50 -1.91 -25.43
C LYS A 207 -3.02 -3.32 -25.03
N LEU A 208 -3.73 -3.90 -24.05
CA LEU A 208 -3.78 -5.35 -23.82
C LEU A 208 -4.08 -6.09 -25.14
N PRO A 209 -3.27 -7.06 -25.59
CA PRO A 209 -3.75 -8.06 -26.52
C PRO A 209 -4.56 -9.08 -25.73
N LEU A 210 -5.88 -9.01 -25.91
CA LEU A 210 -6.84 -9.99 -25.39
C LEU A 210 -6.69 -11.31 -26.19
N SER A 211 -5.67 -12.09 -25.88
CA SER A 211 -5.48 -13.45 -26.39
C SER A 211 -5.86 -14.42 -25.28
N LEU A 212 -7.12 -14.89 -25.31
CA LEU A 212 -7.62 -15.92 -24.40
C LEU A 212 -7.12 -17.31 -24.85
N ASN A 213 -5.95 -17.72 -24.35
CA ASN A 213 -5.56 -19.13 -24.34
C ASN A 213 -6.03 -19.79 -23.02
N PRO A 214 -6.91 -20.80 -23.07
CA PRO A 214 -7.56 -21.37 -21.87
C PRO A 214 -6.63 -22.14 -20.91
N LEU A 215 -5.37 -22.42 -21.31
CA LEU A 215 -4.36 -23.03 -20.43
C LEU A 215 -3.42 -22.03 -19.72
N SER A 216 -3.51 -20.73 -20.02
CA SER A 216 -2.50 -19.73 -19.61
C SER A 216 -2.82 -18.92 -18.35
N TRP A 217 -3.96 -19.15 -17.71
CA TRP A 217 -4.40 -18.37 -16.54
C TRP A 217 -3.50 -18.52 -15.29
N TRP A 218 -2.61 -19.50 -15.28
CA TRP A 218 -1.57 -19.66 -14.26
C TRP A 218 -0.22 -19.03 -14.65
N GLN A 219 -0.04 -18.65 -15.93
CA GLN A 219 1.18 -18.08 -16.52
C GLN A 219 1.07 -16.55 -16.72
N PHE A 220 0.18 -15.87 -16.00
CA PHE A 220 0.23 -14.41 -16.00
C PHE A 220 1.55 -13.95 -15.39
N ASP A 221 2.44 -13.44 -16.24
CA ASP A 221 3.63 -12.69 -15.83
C ASP A 221 3.17 -11.31 -15.30
N LEU A 222 2.63 -11.34 -14.08
CA LEU A 222 2.07 -10.19 -13.33
C LEU A 222 3.17 -9.31 -12.74
N ALA A 223 4.43 -9.65 -12.99
CA ALA A 223 5.62 -8.97 -12.48
C ALA A 223 5.88 -7.59 -13.12
N GLY A 224 5.10 -7.20 -14.14
CA GLY A 224 5.28 -5.94 -14.88
C GLY A 224 4.58 -4.70 -14.29
N LEU A 225 3.60 -4.87 -13.39
CA LEU A 225 2.81 -3.75 -12.80
C LEU A 225 2.98 -3.70 -11.28
N VAL A 226 4.22 -3.67 -10.80
CA VAL A 226 4.46 -3.37 -9.38
C VAL A 226 4.04 -1.91 -9.13
N PRO A 227 3.08 -1.64 -8.24
CA PRO A 227 2.62 -0.27 -7.99
C PRO A 227 3.75 0.63 -7.46
N ASP A 228 3.74 1.91 -7.82
CA ASP A 228 4.78 2.88 -7.41
C ASP A 228 4.99 2.94 -5.89
N TRP A 229 3.94 2.75 -5.09
CA TRP A 229 4.04 2.74 -3.64
C TRP A 229 4.90 1.59 -3.09
N VAL A 230 5.00 0.46 -3.80
CA VAL A 230 5.88 -0.65 -3.40
C VAL A 230 7.34 -0.23 -3.59
N ALA A 231 7.67 0.42 -4.71
CA ALA A 231 8.99 0.98 -4.92
C ALA A 231 9.34 2.03 -3.86
N HIS A 232 8.36 2.85 -3.46
CA HIS A 232 8.54 3.80 -2.36
C HIS A 232 8.86 3.12 -1.02
N ILE A 233 8.19 2.02 -0.68
CA ILE A 233 8.50 1.26 0.56
C ILE A 233 9.90 0.67 0.47
N THR A 234 10.25 0.05 -0.65
CA THR A 234 11.59 -0.54 -0.85
C THR A 234 12.68 0.51 -0.66
N VAL A 235 12.52 1.68 -1.27
CA VAL A 235 13.47 2.78 -1.16
C VAL A 235 13.47 3.38 0.25
N PHE A 236 12.31 3.49 0.91
CA PHE A 236 12.22 3.97 2.29
C PHE A 236 12.98 3.05 3.26
N VAL A 237 12.84 1.73 3.13
CA VAL A 237 13.60 0.75 3.93
C VAL A 237 15.10 0.95 3.74
N ILE A 238 15.55 1.11 2.49
CA ILE A 238 16.96 1.35 2.18
C ILE A 238 17.44 2.70 2.73
N ASP A 239 16.64 3.76 2.61
CA ASP A 239 16.97 5.07 3.18
C ASP A 239 17.09 5.00 4.72
N VAL A 240 16.27 4.20 5.41
CA VAL A 240 16.40 3.97 6.87
C VAL A 240 17.71 3.24 7.18
N LEU A 241 18.00 2.12 6.51
CA LEU A 241 19.24 1.37 6.73
C LEU A 241 20.47 2.24 6.51
N ARG A 242 20.45 3.02 5.44
CA ARG A 242 21.52 3.98 5.11
C ARG A 242 21.64 5.09 6.14
N ALA A 243 20.54 5.58 6.68
CA ALA A 243 20.58 6.63 7.70
C ALA A 243 21.16 6.10 9.03
N GLU A 244 20.86 4.84 9.38
CA GLU A 244 21.48 4.16 10.53
C GLU A 244 22.99 4.03 10.36
N THR A 245 23.48 3.74 9.15
CA THR A 245 24.93 3.67 8.90
C THR A 245 25.58 5.04 9.08
N PHE A 246 24.93 6.12 8.64
CA PHE A 246 25.45 7.48 8.84
C PHE A 246 25.39 7.97 10.28
N GLU A 247 24.40 7.52 11.06
CA GLU A 247 24.36 7.76 12.51
C GLU A 247 25.53 7.05 13.20
N TYR A 248 25.80 5.79 12.84
CA TYR A 248 26.94 5.03 13.35
C TYR A 248 28.29 5.73 13.02
N GLU A 249 28.44 6.24 11.79
CA GLU A 249 29.60 7.02 11.36
C GLU A 249 29.66 8.45 11.97
N LYS A 250 28.68 8.85 12.79
CA LYS A 250 28.51 10.21 13.34
C LYS A 250 28.44 11.30 12.27
N LYS A 251 28.05 10.94 11.04
CA LYS A 251 27.87 11.87 9.90
C LYS A 251 26.46 12.45 9.84
N LEU A 252 25.51 11.90 10.59
CA LEU A 252 24.11 12.34 10.62
C LEU A 252 23.76 13.03 11.93
N LYS A 253 23.19 14.25 11.85
CA LYS A 253 22.68 14.99 13.01
C LYS A 253 21.20 14.71 13.33
N ALA A 254 20.45 14.20 12.36
CA ALA A 254 19.03 13.88 12.48
C ALA A 254 18.82 12.39 12.79
N GLN A 255 17.72 12.04 13.44
CA GLN A 255 17.34 10.64 13.66
C GLN A 255 17.13 9.91 12.31
N PRO A 256 17.53 8.63 12.18
CA PRO A 256 17.45 7.89 10.91
C PRO A 256 16.06 7.87 10.27
N LEU A 257 15.03 7.60 11.09
CA LEU A 257 13.64 7.55 10.61
C LEU A 257 13.16 8.93 10.13
N GLN A 258 13.55 10.00 10.82
CA GLN A 258 13.21 11.36 10.42
C GLN A 258 13.88 11.72 9.09
N TRP A 259 15.15 11.36 8.93
CA TRP A 259 15.88 11.60 7.68
C TRP A 259 15.26 10.86 6.49
N ALA A 260 14.91 9.58 6.67
CA ALA A 260 14.23 8.78 5.66
C ALA A 260 12.84 9.35 5.33
N ALA A 261 12.08 9.81 6.34
CA ALA A 261 10.77 10.43 6.16
C ALA A 261 10.86 11.73 5.36
N TRP A 262 11.85 12.60 5.64
CA TRP A 262 12.06 13.83 4.88
C TRP A 262 12.40 13.57 3.42
N ARG A 263 13.21 12.54 3.14
CA ARG A 263 13.52 12.12 1.77
C ARG A 263 12.31 11.57 1.04
N TYR A 264 11.51 10.74 1.72
CA TYR A 264 10.27 10.24 1.17
C TYR A 264 9.30 11.38 0.83
N TYR A 265 9.12 12.33 1.76
CA TYR A 265 8.30 13.52 1.56
C TYR A 265 8.74 14.33 0.34
N LEU A 266 10.03 14.61 0.18
CA LEU A 266 10.55 15.36 -0.97
C LEU A 266 10.32 14.65 -2.30
N ARG A 267 10.40 13.31 -2.33
CA ARG A 267 10.08 12.55 -3.55
C ARG A 267 8.63 12.74 -3.96
N ILE A 268 7.70 12.75 -3.00
CA ILE A 268 6.28 12.99 -3.26
C ILE A 268 6.07 14.42 -3.75
N VAL A 269 6.57 15.42 -3.02
CA VAL A 269 6.35 16.84 -3.33
C VAL A 269 6.93 17.22 -4.68
N PHE A 270 8.14 16.74 -5.00
CA PHE A 270 8.76 17.02 -6.30
C PHE A 270 8.26 16.11 -7.42
N GLY A 271 7.36 15.16 -7.15
CA GLY A 271 6.83 14.23 -8.14
C GLY A 271 7.92 13.38 -8.81
N THR A 272 9.01 13.09 -8.10
CA THR A 272 10.13 12.31 -8.65
C THR A 272 9.84 10.81 -8.55
N ASN A 273 10.38 10.02 -9.47
CA ASN A 273 10.34 8.56 -9.39
C ASN A 273 10.84 8.09 -8.01
N ALA A 274 10.18 7.08 -7.42
CA ALA A 274 10.57 6.49 -6.15
C ALA A 274 12.07 6.15 -6.07
N ARG A 275 12.65 5.72 -7.19
CA ARG A 275 14.07 5.32 -7.34
C ARG A 275 15.00 6.46 -7.77
N ALA A 276 14.56 7.71 -7.66
CA ALA A 276 15.36 8.87 -8.01
C ALA A 276 16.70 8.88 -7.24
N SER A 277 17.78 9.22 -7.96
CA SER A 277 19.11 9.34 -7.38
C SER A 277 19.21 10.55 -6.44
N ASP A 278 20.18 10.51 -5.53
CA ASP A 278 20.44 11.61 -4.60
C ASP A 278 20.75 12.93 -5.31
N LYS A 279 21.47 12.84 -6.44
CA LYS A 279 21.84 14.00 -7.26
C LYS A 279 20.60 14.72 -7.76
N LEU A 280 19.62 13.97 -8.25
CA LEU A 280 18.35 14.53 -8.74
C LEU A 280 17.59 15.25 -7.62
N LEU A 281 17.54 14.67 -6.42
CA LEU A 281 16.86 15.29 -5.27
C LEU A 281 17.56 16.58 -4.82
N LEU A 282 18.89 16.59 -4.78
CA LEU A 282 19.67 17.77 -4.44
C LEU A 282 19.54 18.89 -5.48
N GLU A 283 19.54 18.53 -6.76
CA GLU A 283 19.30 19.47 -7.87
C GLU A 283 17.90 20.09 -7.78
N ARG A 284 16.88 19.28 -7.50
CA ARG A 284 15.50 19.77 -7.29
C ARG A 284 15.40 20.70 -6.08
N CYS A 285 16.04 20.35 -4.97
CA CYS A 285 16.16 21.22 -3.81
C CYS A 285 16.86 22.55 -4.14
N ALA A 286 17.94 22.52 -4.93
CA ALA A 286 18.66 23.72 -5.34
C ALA A 286 17.80 24.62 -6.23
N LYS A 287 17.13 24.02 -7.23
CA LYS A 287 16.20 24.72 -8.13
C LYS A 287 15.04 25.35 -7.35
N TRP A 288 14.42 24.60 -6.45
CA TRP A 288 13.34 25.10 -5.59
C TRP A 288 13.81 26.26 -4.70
N LYS A 289 15.02 26.18 -4.12
CA LYS A 289 15.58 27.30 -3.34
C LYS A 289 15.77 28.57 -4.17
N ILE A 290 16.18 28.45 -5.44
CA ILE A 290 16.33 29.59 -6.36
C ILE A 290 14.97 30.18 -6.71
N GLU A 291 13.99 29.34 -7.05
CA GLU A 291 12.61 29.76 -7.36
C GLU A 291 11.97 30.46 -6.17
N ARG A 292 12.15 29.93 -4.96
CA ARG A 292 11.63 30.56 -3.74
C ARG A 292 12.30 31.90 -3.43
N LYS A 293 13.62 32.02 -3.65
CA LYS A 293 14.30 33.32 -3.49
C LYS A 293 13.75 34.38 -4.44
N LYS A 294 13.35 34.00 -5.66
CA LYS A 294 12.70 34.90 -6.63
C LYS A 294 11.25 35.24 -6.25
N ALA A 295 10.53 34.31 -5.60
CA ALA A 295 9.15 34.51 -5.17
C ALA A 295 9.02 35.25 -3.82
N LYS A 296 10.08 35.28 -3.00
CA LYS A 296 10.10 35.97 -1.70
C LYS A 296 9.86 37.48 -1.79
N ASP A 297 10.01 38.08 -2.97
CA ASP A 297 9.69 39.50 -3.20
C ASP A 297 8.17 39.77 -3.26
N GLN A 298 7.32 38.74 -3.24
CA GLN A 298 5.86 38.88 -3.42
C GLN A 298 4.96 38.30 -2.32
N ASP A 299 5.48 37.50 -1.37
CA ASP A 299 4.59 36.82 -0.41
C ASP A 299 5.20 36.69 0.99
N ASN A 300 4.51 37.26 1.98
CA ASN A 300 4.93 37.36 3.38
C ASN A 300 4.22 36.33 4.28
N ASP A 301 3.42 35.43 3.70
CA ASP A 301 2.64 34.46 4.45
C ASP A 301 3.42 33.20 4.83
N LYS A 302 3.19 32.74 6.07
CA LYS A 302 3.78 31.53 6.64
C LYS A 302 3.15 30.27 6.05
N ASN A 303 3.48 29.95 4.80
CA ASN A 303 3.04 28.70 4.20
C ASN A 303 3.79 27.51 4.84
N TYR A 304 3.08 26.69 5.62
CA TYR A 304 3.62 25.53 6.32
C TYR A 304 4.26 24.49 5.37
N GLU A 305 3.73 24.38 4.15
CA GLU A 305 4.28 23.50 3.11
C GLU A 305 5.66 23.97 2.64
N MET A 306 5.85 25.30 2.52
CA MET A 306 7.15 25.86 2.15
C MET A 306 8.18 25.64 3.26
N MET A 307 7.77 25.73 4.52
CA MET A 307 8.65 25.48 5.67
C MET A 307 9.06 24.00 5.76
N SER A 308 8.15 23.06 5.48
CA SER A 308 8.48 21.63 5.46
C SER A 308 9.45 21.26 4.35
N ILE A 309 9.27 21.81 3.13
CA ILE A 309 10.20 21.57 2.01
C ILE A 309 11.59 22.13 2.34
N GLU A 310 11.65 23.33 2.94
CA GLU A 310 12.93 23.93 3.34
C GLU A 310 13.67 23.09 4.37
N LYS A 311 12.97 22.67 5.43
CA LYS A 311 13.52 21.81 6.48
C LYS A 311 13.99 20.47 5.92
N ALA A 312 13.21 19.88 5.01
CA ALA A 312 13.57 18.64 4.34
C ALA A 312 14.84 18.79 3.49
N CYS A 313 14.92 19.84 2.66
CA CYS A 313 16.09 20.12 1.83
C CYS A 313 17.34 20.46 2.67
N GLN A 314 17.19 21.13 3.82
CA GLN A 314 18.29 21.35 4.77
C GLN A 314 18.76 20.03 5.38
N THR A 315 17.86 19.10 5.69
CA THR A 315 18.20 17.79 6.27
C THR A 315 18.96 16.88 5.28
N LEU A 316 18.84 17.14 3.97
CA LEU A 316 19.56 16.44 2.90
C LEU A 316 20.94 17.03 2.60
N GLN A 317 21.11 18.34 2.78
CA GLN A 317 22.39 19.03 2.62
C GLN A 317 23.18 18.83 3.91
N ARG A 318 24.07 17.84 3.92
CA ARG A 318 24.99 17.56 5.03
C ARG A 318 25.74 18.80 5.49
#